data_AF-D4KC91-F1
#
_entry.id   AF-D4KC91-F1
#
_cell.length_a   1.000
_cell.length_b   1.000
_cell.length_c   1.000
_cell.angle_alpha   90.00
_cell.angle_beta   90.00
_cell.angle_gamma   90.00
#
_symmetry.space_group_name_H-M   'P 1'
#
loop_
_entity.id
_entity.type
_entity.pdbx_description
1 polymer ?
#
loop_
_entity_poly.entity_id
_entity_poly.type
_entity_poly.pdbx_seq_one_letter_code
_entity_poly.pdbx_strand_id
1 'polypeptide(L)'
;MWDLREVHACFDGEGWVWNESFHHKNVFVDANEDPKEIFWQECQMFFLQDYLSKCEIVDDGDILELQLKDSGEPVLAMMIAE
;
A
#
# COMPACT_ATOMS: atom_id res chain seq x y z
N MET A 1 -11.57 5.26 8.16
CA MET A 1 -10.93 6.12 7.15
C MET A 1 -9.47 5.74 7.12
N TRP A 2 -8.94 5.44 5.95
CA TRP A 2 -7.57 4.97 5.76
C TRP A 2 -6.80 5.96 4.90
N ASP A 3 -5.48 5.89 4.97
CA ASP A 3 -4.57 6.72 4.19
C ASP A 3 -3.84 5.84 3.19
N LEU A 4 -4.00 6.15 1.90
CA LEU A 4 -3.20 5.54 0.85
C LEU A 4 -1.86 6.27 0.77
N ARG A 5 -0.77 5.52 0.95
CA ARG A 5 0.58 6.07 0.99
C ARG A 5 1.54 5.26 0.15
N GLU A 6 2.44 5.94 -0.52
CA GLU A 6 3.63 5.31 -1.08
C GLU A 6 4.72 5.36 -0.02
N VAL A 7 5.34 4.22 0.20
CA VAL A 7 6.38 4.04 1.21
C VAL A 7 7.65 3.70 0.48
N HIS A 8 8.73 4.41 0.78
CA HIS A 8 10.05 4.08 0.27
C HIS A 8 10.87 3.53 1.42
N ALA A 9 10.94 2.21 1.51
CA ALA A 9 11.80 1.49 2.44
C ALA A 9 12.94 0.82 1.70
N CYS A 10 14.12 0.73 2.34
CA CYS A 10 15.26 0.00 1.80
C CYS A 10 15.72 -1.03 2.83
N PHE A 11 15.89 -2.29 2.40
CA PHE A 11 16.49 -3.30 3.24
C PHE A 11 18.02 -3.12 3.22
N ASP A 12 18.62 -2.85 4.38
CA ASP A 12 20.06 -2.60 4.50
C ASP A 12 20.89 -3.88 4.70
N GLY A 13 20.23 -5.04 4.78
CA GLY A 13 20.86 -6.33 5.07
C GLY A 13 20.56 -6.85 6.49
N GLU A 14 20.14 -5.99 7.41
CA GLU A 14 19.80 -6.33 8.80
C GLU A 14 18.34 -5.99 9.14
N GLY A 15 17.78 -4.97 8.49
CA GLY A 15 16.38 -4.58 8.64
C GLY A 15 15.89 -3.63 7.55
N TRP A 16 14.60 -3.33 7.62
CA TRP A 16 13.98 -2.33 6.76
C TRP A 16 14.20 -0.92 7.33
N VAL A 17 14.78 -0.05 6.51
CA VAL A 17 15.00 1.37 6.84
C VAL A 17 14.00 2.20 6.06
N TRP A 18 13.15 2.91 6.81
CA TRP A 18 12.17 3.85 6.27
C TRP A 18 12.87 5.12 5.81
N ASN A 19 12.84 5.40 4.50
CA ASN A 19 13.44 6.60 3.94
C ASN A 19 12.40 7.72 3.86
N GLU A 20 11.31 7.50 3.12
CA GLU A 20 10.29 8.51 2.85
C GLU A 20 8.89 7.89 2.77
N SER A 21 7.86 8.69 3.06
CA SER A 21 6.45 8.31 2.92
C SER A 21 5.66 9.45 2.30
N PHE A 22 4.89 9.14 1.26
CA PHE A 22 4.13 10.11 0.48
C PHE A 22 2.64 9.80 0.59
N HIS A 23 1.86 10.77 1.08
CA HIS A 23 0.40 10.65 1.11
C HIS A 23 -0.18 10.89 -0.29
N HIS A 24 -0.93 9.91 -0.79
CA HIS A 24 -1.66 10.03 -2.05
C HIS A 24 -3.08 10.57 -1.83
N LYS A 25 -3.85 9.93 -0.95
CA LYS A 25 -5.23 10.32 -0.64
C LYS A 25 -5.78 9.62 0.60
N ASN A 26 -6.88 10.15 1.12
CA ASN A 26 -7.73 9.42 2.07
C ASN A 26 -8.61 8.43 1.30
N VAL A 27 -8.72 7.21 1.82
CA VAL A 27 -9.59 6.14 1.33
C VAL A 27 -10.70 5.91 2.35
N PHE A 28 -11.93 5.88 1.86
CA PHE A 28 -13.10 5.55 2.66
C PHE A 28 -13.49 4.11 2.32
N VAL A 29 -13.56 3.26 3.34
CA VAL A 29 -13.99 1.86 3.22
C VAL A 29 -15.21 1.71 4.11
N ASP A 30 -16.34 1.31 3.53
CA ASP A 30 -17.53 0.94 4.29
C ASP A 30 -17.29 -0.37 5.05
N ALA A 31 -18.02 -0.60 6.14
CA ALA A 31 -17.90 -1.83 6.92
C ALA A 31 -18.27 -3.10 6.12
N ASN A 32 -18.97 -2.96 4.99
CA ASN A 32 -19.38 -4.06 4.14
C ASN A 32 -18.48 -4.30 2.90
N GLU A 33 -17.49 -3.44 2.68
CA GLU A 33 -16.59 -3.54 1.52
C GLU A 33 -15.33 -4.35 1.86
N ASP A 34 -14.76 -5.06 0.88
CA ASP A 34 -13.48 -5.75 1.05
C ASP A 34 -12.32 -4.75 0.92
N PRO A 35 -11.53 -4.55 1.99
CA PRO A 35 -10.31 -3.76 1.98
C PRO A 35 -9.37 -4.03 0.79
N LYS A 36 -9.22 -5.30 0.41
CA LYS A 36 -8.30 -5.70 -0.66
C LYS A 36 -8.81 -5.26 -2.03
N GLU A 37 -10.11 -5.37 -2.26
CA GLU A 37 -10.73 -4.90 -3.50
C GLU A 37 -10.63 -3.39 -3.64
N ILE A 38 -10.92 -2.64 -2.57
CA ILE A 38 -10.79 -1.18 -2.57
C ILE A 38 -9.34 -0.77 -2.79
N PHE A 39 -8.39 -1.38 -2.07
CA PHE A 39 -6.97 -1.08 -2.24
C PHE A 39 -6.51 -1.33 -3.68
N TRP A 40 -6.92 -2.46 -4.28
CA TRP A 40 -6.60 -2.77 -5.67
C TRP A 40 -7.17 -1.74 -6.65
N GLN A 41 -8.43 -1.35 -6.49
CA GLN A 41 -9.06 -0.33 -7.34
C GLN A 41 -8.35 1.02 -7.24
N GLU A 42 -7.93 1.41 -6.04
CA GLU A 42 -7.15 2.63 -5.82
C GLU A 42 -5.80 2.54 -6.54
N CYS A 43 -5.07 1.42 -6.42
CA CYS A 43 -3.82 1.20 -7.13
C CYS A 43 -3.96 1.25 -8.66
N GLN A 44 -5.09 0.78 -9.22
CA GLN A 44 -5.40 0.88 -10.65
C GLN A 44 -5.54 2.33 -11.15
N MET A 45 -5.77 3.30 -10.27
CA MET A 45 -5.80 4.72 -10.63
C MET A 45 -4.41 5.34 -10.77
N PHE A 46 -3.39 4.77 -10.10
CA PHE A 46 -2.02 5.32 -10.07
C PHE A 46 -1.05 4.59 -10.99
N PHE A 47 -1.21 3.27 -11.14
CA PHE A 47 -0.26 2.43 -11.86
C PHE A 47 -0.83 1.85 -13.16
N LEU A 48 0.07 1.61 -14.11
CA LEU A 48 -0.27 0.90 -15.35
C LEU A 48 -0.60 -0.56 -15.05
N GLN A 49 -1.56 -1.13 -15.79
CA GLN A 49 -1.98 -2.52 -15.62
C GLN A 49 -0.83 -3.53 -15.78
N ASP A 50 0.12 -3.26 -16.69
CA ASP A 50 1.31 -4.10 -16.89
C ASP A 50 2.21 -4.12 -15.64
N TYR A 51 2.29 -3.02 -14.90
CA TYR A 51 3.02 -2.94 -13.64
C TYR A 51 2.29 -3.71 -12.54
N LEU A 52 0.97 -3.47 -12.40
CA LEU A 52 0.13 -4.17 -11.43
C LEU A 52 0.09 -5.69 -11.64
N SER A 53 0.22 -6.16 -12.88
CA SER A 53 0.28 -7.59 -13.19
C SER A 53 1.48 -8.32 -12.57
N LYS A 54 2.50 -7.55 -12.17
CA LYS A 54 3.71 -8.04 -11.50
C LYS A 54 3.68 -7.77 -10.00
N CYS A 55 2.57 -7.27 -9.47
CA CYS A 55 2.45 -6.91 -8.07
C CYS A 55 1.53 -7.89 -7.34
N GLU A 56 1.77 -8.07 -6.06
CA GLU A 56 0.89 -8.80 -5.14
C GLU A 56 0.49 -7.91 -3.96
N ILE A 57 -0.73 -8.11 -3.46
CA ILE A 57 -1.19 -7.49 -2.22
C ILE A 57 -0.84 -8.42 -1.07
N VAL A 58 -0.03 -7.91 -0.15
CA VAL A 58 0.46 -8.58 1.05
C VAL A 58 0.09 -7.78 2.29
N ASP A 59 0.36 -8.33 3.47
CA ASP A 59 0.06 -7.64 4.73
C ASP A 59 1.15 -6.60 5.10
N ASP A 60 2.35 -6.71 4.51
CA ASP A 60 3.52 -5.83 4.72
C ASP A 60 4.41 -5.79 3.47
N GLY A 61 4.84 -4.62 2.98
CA GLY A 61 5.54 -4.48 1.70
C GLY A 61 5.87 -3.04 1.29
N ASP A 62 6.70 -2.88 0.25
CA ASP A 62 7.55 -1.67 0.12
C ASP A 62 7.13 -0.67 -0.97
N ILE A 63 6.01 -0.85 -1.66
CA ILE A 63 5.67 -0.01 -2.84
C ILE A 63 4.52 0.93 -2.53
N LEU A 64 3.42 0.38 -2.04
CA LEU A 64 2.26 1.16 -1.67
C LEU A 64 1.60 0.52 -0.46
N GLU A 65 1.16 1.32 0.49
CA GLU A 65 0.51 0.88 1.72
C GLU A 65 -0.83 1.59 1.91
N LEU A 66 -1.77 0.87 2.49
CA LEU A 66 -3.01 1.38 3.01
C LEU A 66 -2.96 1.33 4.54
N GLN A 67 -2.90 2.50 5.16
CA GLN A 67 -2.69 2.63 6.61
C GLN A 67 -3.95 3.09 7.34
N LEU A 68 -4.08 2.67 8.60
CA LEU A 68 -5.06 3.26 9.50
C LEU A 68 -4.69 4.72 9.76
N LYS A 69 -5.60 5.65 9.49
CA LYS A 69 -5.33 7.08 9.63
C LYS A 69 -4.93 7.51 11.04
N ASP A 70 -5.49 6.86 12.06
CA ASP A 70 -5.29 7.25 13.46
C ASP A 70 -4.03 6.63 14.08
N SER A 71 -3.66 5.39 13.72
CA SER A 71 -2.49 4.69 14.27
C SER A 71 -1.28 4.68 13.33
N GLY A 72 -1.47 4.90 12.03
CA GLY A 72 -0.44 4.73 11.00
C GLY A 72 -0.08 3.27 10.73
N GLU A 73 -0.80 2.31 11.33
CA GLU A 73 -0.51 0.89 11.14
C GLU A 73 -0.88 0.46 9.72
N PRO A 74 0.02 -0.27 9.02
CA PRO A 74 -0.28 -0.83 7.71
C PRO A 74 -1.37 -1.89 7.83
N VAL A 75 -2.36 -1.80 6.95
CA VAL A 75 -3.46 -2.78 6.85
C VAL A 75 -3.22 -3.70 5.66
N LEU A 76 -2.78 -3.12 4.54
CA LEU A 76 -2.43 -3.80 3.31
C LEU A 76 -1.25 -3.09 2.69
N ALA A 77 -0.41 -3.86 2.01
CA ALA A 77 0.70 -3.35 1.22
C ALA A 77 0.73 -4.01 -0.15
N MET A 78 1.39 -3.36 -1.10
CA MET A 78 1.67 -3.89 -2.42
C MET A 78 3.18 -4.03 -2.57
N MET A 79 3.61 -5.16 -3.11
CA MET A 79 5.00 -5.43 -3.48
C MET A 79 5.08 -6.01 -4.89
N ILE A 80 6.24 -5.88 -5.54
CA ILE A 80 6.50 -6.56 -6.81
C ILE A 80 6.73 -8.03 -6.48
N ALA A 81 5.95 -8.91 -7.10
CA ALA A 81 6.15 -10.34 -7.06
C ALA A 81 7.44 -10.69 -7.82
N GLU A 82 8.35 -11.43 -7.17
CA GLU A 82 9.58 -11.94 -7.78
C GLU A 82 9.35 -13.03 -8.83
#